data_AF-A0A091JQ99-F1
#
_entry.id   AF-A0A091JQ99-F1
#
_cell.length_a   1.000
_cell.length_b   1.000
_cell.length_c   1.000
_cell.angle_alpha   90.00
_cell.angle_beta   90.00
_cell.angle_gamma   90.00
#
_symmetry.space_group_name_H-M   'P 1'
#
loop_
_entity.id
_entity.type
_entity.pdbx_description
1 polymer ?
#
loop_
_entity_poly.entity_id
_entity_poly.type
_entity_poly.pdbx_seq_one_letter_code
_entity_poly.pdbx_strand_id
1 'polypeptide(L)'
;PAELARMYKNEGNEYFREKDYKRAIVAYTEGLKKKCEDPELNAMLHTNRGAAQFYLGNYRSALNDAIQAKKLKPTHLKAIIRGALCHMELKNFSEAIAWCEEGLRIESKEKKLVEMRAKADKLKGRAVMGIDLLCVTVVQPFLTCSELRSEMQGKQRNIKLALEPSNGEEEISDGLAEISLDGFHADNAMGAKVHLDADGNLNWPVLFLYPEHGQTDFIAAFHENSRFIDHLMVMFAELPPWDLERKYLPSNLELYFEDEERAEMYELNPEHTLLQVLQHQRYFVKAGTPTVLAFVKRSPFSKNYFSGKKVHQL
;
A
#
# COMPACT_ATOMS: atom_id res chain seq x y z
N PRO A 1 15.97 -44.45 7.07
CA PRO A 1 15.88 -42.99 6.77
C PRO A 1 14.59 -42.32 7.28
N ALA A 2 13.42 -42.89 6.96
CA ALA A 2 12.11 -42.34 7.37
C ALA A 2 11.87 -42.40 8.90
N GLU A 3 12.24 -43.49 9.56
CA GLU A 3 12.13 -43.59 11.04
C GLU A 3 12.99 -42.55 11.75
N LEU A 4 14.21 -42.36 11.28
CA LEU A 4 15.12 -41.35 11.83
C LEU A 4 14.58 -39.92 11.64
N ALA A 5 13.98 -39.63 10.47
CA ALA A 5 13.29 -38.35 10.25
C ALA A 5 12.07 -38.17 11.18
N ARG A 6 11.34 -39.25 11.50
CA ARG A 6 10.24 -39.23 12.49
C ARG A 6 10.74 -39.00 13.90
N MET A 7 11.88 -39.57 14.28
CA MET A 7 12.51 -39.31 15.57
C MET A 7 12.87 -37.83 15.72
N TYR A 8 13.58 -37.25 14.75
CA TYR A 8 13.92 -35.82 14.75
C TYR A 8 12.69 -34.91 14.72
N LYS A 9 11.62 -35.31 14.03
CA LYS A 9 10.33 -34.60 14.08
C LYS A 9 9.77 -34.57 15.51
N ASN A 10 9.80 -35.70 16.21
CA ASN A 10 9.28 -35.79 17.57
C ASN A 10 10.15 -35.00 18.54
N GLU A 11 11.48 -35.12 18.43
CA GLU A 11 12.43 -34.33 19.21
C GLU A 11 12.23 -32.82 19.01
N GLY A 12 12.10 -32.37 17.76
CA GLY A 12 11.78 -30.98 17.45
C GLY A 12 10.44 -30.53 18.03
N ASN A 13 9.44 -31.42 18.10
CA ASN A 13 8.15 -31.11 18.72
C ASN A 13 8.27 -30.95 20.24
N GLU A 14 9.12 -31.74 20.92
CA GLU A 14 9.39 -31.57 22.35
C GLU A 14 10.02 -30.20 22.62
N TYR A 15 11.11 -29.86 21.91
CA TYR A 15 11.73 -28.53 22.03
C TYR A 15 10.75 -27.39 21.71
N PHE A 16 9.86 -27.60 20.74
CA PHE A 16 8.83 -26.62 20.42
C PHE A 16 7.82 -26.42 21.56
N ARG A 17 7.45 -27.47 22.29
CA ARG A 17 6.58 -27.36 23.48
C ARG A 17 7.31 -26.68 24.64
N GLU A 18 8.61 -26.90 24.77
CA GLU A 18 9.48 -26.21 25.71
C GLU A 18 9.76 -24.74 25.33
N LYS A 19 9.26 -24.29 24.17
CA LYS A 19 9.52 -22.96 23.58
C LYS A 19 10.99 -22.71 23.22
N ASP A 20 11.84 -23.75 23.22
CA ASP A 20 13.19 -23.67 22.66
C ASP A 20 13.13 -23.82 21.13
N TYR A 21 12.70 -22.74 20.48
CA TYR A 21 12.53 -22.71 19.03
C TYR A 21 13.87 -22.87 18.28
N LYS A 22 15.00 -22.48 18.89
CA LYS A 22 16.32 -22.61 18.26
C LYS A 22 16.71 -24.09 18.14
N ARG A 23 16.59 -24.86 19.23
CA ARG A 23 16.85 -26.32 19.19
C ARG A 23 15.84 -27.05 18.31
N ALA A 24 14.56 -26.64 18.34
CA ALA A 24 13.54 -27.20 17.48
C ALA A 24 13.92 -27.08 15.98
N ILE A 25 14.41 -25.92 15.54
CA ILE A 25 14.85 -25.69 14.16
C ILE A 25 15.99 -26.63 13.77
N VAL A 26 16.96 -26.83 14.67
CA VAL A 26 18.10 -27.73 14.44
C VAL A 26 17.58 -29.16 14.28
N ALA A 27 16.74 -29.64 15.19
CA ALA A 27 16.16 -30.98 15.12
C ALA A 27 15.37 -31.21 13.82
N TYR A 28 14.49 -30.29 13.43
CA TYR A 28 13.75 -30.41 12.17
C TYR A 28 14.66 -30.37 10.94
N THR A 29 15.74 -29.58 10.98
CA THR A 29 16.72 -29.51 9.89
C THR A 29 17.50 -30.81 9.76
N GLU A 30 17.88 -31.44 10.87
CA GLU A 30 18.49 -32.78 10.86
C GLU A 30 17.52 -33.84 10.32
N GLY A 31 16.23 -33.73 10.63
CA GLY A 31 15.18 -34.56 10.03
C GLY A 31 15.12 -34.41 8.51
N LEU A 32 15.10 -33.18 8.00
CA LEU A 32 15.08 -32.90 6.55
C LEU A 32 16.36 -33.37 5.83
N LYS A 33 17.52 -33.31 6.49
CA LYS A 33 18.79 -33.82 5.94
C LYS A 33 18.78 -35.33 5.70
N LYS A 34 17.91 -36.09 6.36
CA LYS A 34 17.82 -37.54 6.15
C LYS A 34 17.17 -37.92 4.81
N LYS A 35 16.69 -36.93 4.04
CA LYS A 35 16.15 -37.09 2.67
C LYS A 35 15.19 -38.28 2.58
N CYS A 36 14.16 -38.32 3.42
CA CYS A 36 13.15 -39.36 3.32
C CYS A 36 12.34 -39.16 2.03
N GLU A 37 11.94 -40.27 1.39
CA GLU A 37 11.12 -40.24 0.17
C GLU A 37 9.63 -39.94 0.46
N ASP A 38 9.23 -39.92 1.73
CA ASP A 38 7.87 -39.62 2.19
C ASP A 38 7.58 -38.10 2.08
N PRO A 39 6.75 -37.66 1.11
CA PRO A 39 6.46 -36.24 0.91
C PRO A 39 5.63 -35.64 2.05
N GLU A 40 4.81 -36.45 2.73
CA GLU A 40 3.98 -36.01 3.83
C GLU A 40 4.82 -35.73 5.08
N LEU A 41 5.77 -36.60 5.37
CA LEU A 41 6.73 -36.39 6.45
C LEU A 41 7.59 -35.14 6.22
N ASN A 42 8.08 -34.94 4.99
CA ASN A 42 8.84 -33.74 4.63
C ASN A 42 8.00 -32.46 4.71
N ALA A 43 6.75 -32.49 4.25
CA ALA A 43 5.84 -31.34 4.35
C ALA A 43 5.57 -30.97 5.82
N MET A 44 5.41 -31.95 6.71
CA MET A 44 5.27 -31.74 8.15
C MET A 44 6.54 -31.13 8.76
N LEU A 45 7.72 -31.66 8.42
CA LEU A 45 9.01 -31.15 8.92
C LEU A 45 9.23 -29.69 8.50
N HIS A 46 8.97 -29.34 7.24
CA HIS A 46 9.03 -27.95 6.77
C HIS A 46 8.02 -27.06 7.50
N THR A 47 6.79 -27.52 7.69
CA THR A 47 5.75 -26.73 8.38
C THR A 47 6.11 -26.47 9.84
N ASN A 48 6.67 -27.47 10.53
CA ASN A 48 7.07 -27.34 11.92
C ASN A 48 8.33 -26.50 12.09
N ARG A 49 9.30 -26.62 11.18
CA ARG A 49 10.47 -25.72 11.14
C ARG A 49 10.06 -24.28 10.87
N GLY A 50 9.19 -24.06 9.90
CA GLY A 50 8.63 -22.75 9.60
C GLY A 50 7.85 -22.15 10.77
N ALA A 51 7.16 -22.98 11.56
CA ALA A 51 6.54 -22.54 12.80
C ALA A 51 7.55 -22.04 13.83
N ALA A 52 8.62 -22.81 14.08
CA ALA A 52 9.67 -22.43 15.02
C ALA A 52 10.38 -21.14 14.58
N GLN A 53 10.64 -21.00 13.28
CA GLN A 53 11.23 -19.77 12.72
C GLN A 53 10.31 -18.56 12.83
N PHE A 54 9.00 -18.75 12.65
CA PHE A 54 8.01 -17.68 12.83
C PHE A 54 8.03 -17.15 14.27
N TYR A 55 8.09 -18.02 15.28
CA TYR A 55 8.15 -17.60 16.69
C TYR A 55 9.48 -16.93 17.06
N LEU A 56 10.54 -17.10 16.27
CA LEU A 56 11.80 -16.35 16.42
C LEU A 56 11.84 -15.02 15.64
N GLY A 57 10.76 -14.65 14.94
CA GLY A 57 10.71 -13.45 14.09
C GLY A 57 11.39 -13.60 12.72
N ASN A 58 11.82 -14.81 12.34
CA ASN A 58 12.48 -15.07 11.07
C ASN A 58 11.45 -15.28 9.94
N TYR A 59 10.64 -14.28 9.66
CA TYR A 59 9.45 -14.41 8.80
C TYR A 59 9.76 -14.81 7.35
N ARG A 60 10.85 -14.32 6.76
CA ARG A 60 11.26 -14.71 5.38
C ARG A 60 11.64 -16.18 5.29
N SER A 61 12.38 -16.67 6.26
CA SER A 61 12.83 -18.06 6.29
C SER A 61 11.66 -19.01 6.62
N ALA A 62 10.75 -18.59 7.50
CA ALA A 62 9.49 -19.28 7.76
C ALA A 62 8.58 -19.35 6.51
N LEU A 63 8.53 -18.28 5.72
CA LEU A 63 7.80 -18.24 4.45
C LEU A 63 8.38 -19.23 3.43
N ASN A 64 9.71 -19.28 3.30
CA ASN A 64 10.37 -20.25 2.43
C ASN A 64 10.00 -21.69 2.83
N ASP A 65 9.98 -22.00 4.12
CA ASP A 65 9.53 -23.30 4.62
C ASP A 65 8.06 -23.59 4.30
N ALA A 66 7.17 -22.60 4.44
CA ALA A 66 5.77 -22.74 4.05
C ALA A 66 5.60 -23.00 2.54
N ILE A 67 6.40 -22.34 1.69
CA ILE A 67 6.42 -22.56 0.24
C ILE A 67 6.88 -23.98 -0.10
N GLN A 68 7.94 -24.48 0.54
CA GLN A 68 8.41 -25.85 0.31
C GLN A 68 7.38 -26.88 0.78
N ALA A 69 6.76 -26.69 1.94
CA ALA A 69 5.69 -27.55 2.42
C ALA A 69 4.48 -27.56 1.46
N LYS A 70 4.10 -26.40 0.92
CA LYS A 70 3.03 -26.27 -0.09
C LYS A 70 3.40 -26.98 -1.39
N LYS A 71 4.66 -26.91 -1.85
CA LYS A 71 5.14 -27.64 -3.05
C LYS A 71 5.05 -29.16 -2.87
N LEU A 72 5.38 -29.65 -1.69
CA LEU A 72 5.33 -31.09 -1.37
C LEU A 72 3.89 -31.58 -1.20
N LYS A 73 3.04 -30.80 -0.53
CA LYS A 73 1.63 -31.11 -0.31
C LYS A 73 0.78 -29.84 -0.48
N PRO A 74 0.19 -29.62 -1.67
CA PRO A 74 -0.63 -28.45 -1.95
C PRO A 74 -1.87 -28.34 -1.05
N THR A 75 -2.38 -29.47 -0.57
CA THR A 75 -3.55 -29.55 0.33
C THR A 75 -3.19 -29.34 1.81
N HIS A 76 -1.93 -29.03 2.15
CA HIS A 76 -1.51 -28.89 3.53
C HIS A 76 -1.88 -27.53 4.13
N LEU A 77 -3.08 -27.47 4.72
CA LEU A 77 -3.67 -26.23 5.24
C LEU A 77 -2.79 -25.51 6.27
N LYS A 78 -2.10 -26.22 7.16
CA LYS A 78 -1.21 -25.62 8.17
C LYS A 78 -0.04 -24.86 7.55
N ALA A 79 0.52 -25.33 6.44
CA ALA A 79 1.54 -24.60 5.69
C ALA A 79 0.96 -23.36 5.02
N ILE A 80 -0.24 -23.44 4.48
CA ILE A 80 -0.92 -22.30 3.84
C ILE A 80 -1.21 -21.19 4.86
N ILE A 81 -1.78 -21.56 6.02
CA ILE A 81 -2.00 -20.62 7.14
C ILE A 81 -0.67 -19.99 7.58
N ARG A 82 0.41 -20.77 7.67
CA ARG A 82 1.74 -20.25 8.04
C ARG A 82 2.26 -19.26 7.01
N GLY A 83 2.14 -19.56 5.72
CA GLY A 83 2.55 -18.67 4.64
C GLY A 83 1.77 -17.36 4.65
N ALA A 84 0.45 -17.41 4.83
CA ALA A 84 -0.39 -16.23 4.97
C ALA A 84 0.04 -15.37 6.19
N LEU A 85 0.30 -15.99 7.35
CA LEU A 85 0.82 -15.28 8.53
C LEU A 85 2.17 -14.62 8.24
N CYS A 86 3.09 -15.30 7.56
CA CYS A 86 4.39 -14.72 7.23
C CYS A 86 4.23 -13.51 6.30
N HIS A 87 3.34 -13.58 5.32
CA HIS A 87 3.04 -12.44 4.44
C HIS A 87 2.41 -11.26 5.20
N MET A 88 1.57 -11.53 6.21
CA MET A 88 1.02 -10.49 7.09
C MET A 88 2.11 -9.77 7.88
N GLU A 89 3.04 -10.51 8.50
CA GLU A 89 4.15 -9.92 9.26
C GLU A 89 5.16 -9.18 8.34
N LEU A 90 5.33 -9.65 7.10
CA LEU A 90 6.15 -8.99 6.09
C LEU A 90 5.45 -7.80 5.42
N LYS A 91 4.20 -7.47 5.83
CA LYS A 91 3.36 -6.40 5.24
C LYS A 91 3.03 -6.59 3.75
N ASN A 92 3.17 -7.81 3.24
CA ASN A 92 2.80 -8.19 1.88
C ASN A 92 1.32 -8.61 1.84
N PHE A 93 0.42 -7.64 2.00
CA PHE A 93 -1.01 -7.91 2.20
C PHE A 93 -1.69 -8.54 0.98
N SER A 94 -1.26 -8.19 -0.24
CA SER A 94 -1.80 -8.77 -1.48
C SER A 94 -1.54 -10.27 -1.55
N GLU A 95 -0.31 -10.70 -1.26
CA GLU A 95 0.06 -12.10 -1.22
C GLU A 95 -0.62 -12.81 -0.05
N ALA A 96 -0.75 -12.16 1.11
CA ALA A 96 -1.48 -12.74 2.25
C ALA A 96 -2.92 -13.10 1.88
N ILE A 97 -3.63 -12.23 1.14
CA ILE A 97 -4.99 -12.47 0.64
C ILE A 97 -4.99 -13.69 -0.30
N ALA A 98 -4.08 -13.74 -1.28
CA ALA A 98 -4.00 -14.85 -2.22
C ALA A 98 -3.76 -16.20 -1.53
N TRP A 99 -2.91 -16.23 -0.51
CA TRP A 99 -2.70 -17.43 0.31
C TRP A 99 -3.93 -17.80 1.14
N CYS A 100 -4.67 -16.83 1.68
CA CYS A 100 -5.90 -17.10 2.40
C CYS A 100 -6.98 -17.67 1.47
N GLU A 101 -7.15 -17.11 0.27
CA GLU A 101 -8.10 -17.60 -0.73
C GLU A 101 -7.80 -19.03 -1.15
N GLU A 102 -6.54 -19.36 -1.37
CA GLU A 102 -6.13 -20.72 -1.70
C GLU A 102 -6.43 -21.70 -0.55
N GLY A 103 -6.20 -21.29 0.70
CA GLY A 103 -6.56 -22.11 1.86
C GLY A 103 -8.08 -22.29 2.02
N LEU A 104 -8.87 -21.25 1.74
CA LEU A 104 -10.33 -21.29 1.77
C LEU A 104 -10.93 -22.15 0.63
N ARG A 105 -10.22 -22.33 -0.49
CA ARG A 105 -10.61 -23.30 -1.53
C ARG A 105 -10.49 -24.75 -1.04
N ILE A 106 -9.53 -25.03 -0.16
CA ILE A 106 -9.33 -26.37 0.43
C ILE A 106 -10.32 -26.57 1.58
N GLU A 107 -10.39 -25.62 2.51
CA GLU A 107 -11.29 -25.66 3.65
C GLU A 107 -12.03 -24.33 3.81
N SER A 108 -13.27 -24.30 3.30
CA SER A 108 -14.07 -23.07 3.15
C SER A 108 -14.54 -22.44 4.47
N LYS A 109 -14.43 -23.15 5.59
CA LYS A 109 -14.89 -22.69 6.92
C LYS A 109 -13.78 -22.44 7.92
N GLU A 110 -12.52 -22.40 7.49
CA GLU A 110 -11.39 -22.15 8.39
C GLU A 110 -11.41 -20.69 8.89
N LYS A 111 -11.89 -20.50 10.13
CA LYS A 111 -12.07 -19.18 10.75
C LYS A 111 -10.82 -18.31 10.69
N LYS A 112 -9.66 -18.92 10.94
CA LYS A 112 -8.38 -18.20 10.98
C LYS A 112 -8.01 -17.60 9.63
N LEU A 113 -8.35 -18.24 8.52
CA LEU A 113 -8.11 -17.72 7.18
C LEU A 113 -9.11 -16.61 6.82
N VAL A 114 -10.37 -16.75 7.22
CA VAL A 114 -11.39 -15.70 7.00
C VAL A 114 -11.01 -14.42 7.76
N GLU A 115 -10.68 -14.53 9.04
CA GLU A 115 -10.26 -13.40 9.87
C GLU A 115 -8.98 -12.74 9.34
N MET A 116 -8.01 -13.55 8.92
CA MET A 116 -6.74 -13.06 8.40
C MET A 116 -6.91 -12.39 7.03
N ARG A 117 -7.78 -12.91 6.16
CA ARG A 117 -8.17 -12.27 4.90
C ARG A 117 -8.83 -10.92 5.15
N ALA A 118 -9.84 -10.87 6.03
CA ALA A 118 -10.51 -9.61 6.38
C ALA A 118 -9.53 -8.58 6.97
N LYS A 119 -8.58 -9.03 7.82
CA LYS A 119 -7.52 -8.17 8.35
C LYS A 119 -6.55 -7.71 7.26
N ALA A 120 -6.16 -8.58 6.34
CA ALA A 120 -5.29 -8.26 5.21
C ALA A 120 -5.96 -7.28 4.25
N ASP A 121 -7.24 -7.48 3.93
CA ASP A 121 -8.05 -6.57 3.12
C ASP A 121 -8.16 -5.19 3.78
N LYS A 122 -8.44 -5.13 5.09
CA LYS A 122 -8.45 -3.88 5.85
C LYS A 122 -7.09 -3.18 5.83
N LEU A 123 -5.99 -3.92 6.01
CA LEU A 123 -4.64 -3.34 6.03
C LEU A 123 -4.16 -2.93 4.64
N LYS A 124 -4.51 -3.69 3.60
CA LYS A 124 -4.29 -3.32 2.19
C LYS A 124 -5.08 -2.07 1.84
N GLY A 125 -6.35 -2.02 2.21
CA GLY A 125 -7.19 -0.83 2.10
C GLY A 125 -6.60 0.35 2.87
N ARG A 126 -6.04 0.14 4.07
CA ARG A 126 -5.36 1.19 4.84
C ARG A 126 -4.00 1.63 4.27
N ALA A 127 -3.30 0.78 3.51
CA ALA A 127 -2.09 1.17 2.79
C ALA A 127 -2.43 2.00 1.53
N VAL A 128 -3.57 1.71 0.89
CA VAL A 128 -4.17 2.57 -0.14
C VAL A 128 -4.68 3.86 0.49
N MET A 129 -5.38 3.81 1.64
CA MET A 129 -5.70 5.00 2.45
C MET A 129 -4.46 5.61 3.11
N GLY A 130 -3.28 5.00 3.01
CA GLY A 130 -2.03 5.63 3.43
C GLY A 130 -1.65 6.75 2.47
N ILE A 131 -2.09 6.64 1.21
CA ILE A 131 -2.04 7.68 0.20
C ILE A 131 -3.09 8.77 0.54
N ASP A 132 -4.29 8.38 0.99
CA ASP A 132 -5.30 9.33 1.51
C ASP A 132 -4.88 9.98 2.83
N LEU A 133 -4.20 9.27 3.73
CA LEU A 133 -3.75 9.76 5.03
C LEU A 133 -2.47 10.59 4.89
N LEU A 134 -1.61 10.29 3.90
CA LEU A 134 -0.54 11.18 3.49
C LEU A 134 -1.11 12.45 2.85
N CYS A 135 -2.22 12.35 2.11
CA CYS A 135 -2.98 13.51 1.68
C CYS A 135 -3.54 14.29 2.90
N VAL A 136 -4.14 13.63 3.90
CA VAL A 136 -4.67 14.28 5.11
C VAL A 136 -3.58 14.83 6.05
N THR A 137 -2.39 14.22 6.12
CA THR A 137 -1.30 14.66 7.02
C THR A 137 -0.38 15.71 6.38
N VAL A 138 -0.17 15.66 5.06
CA VAL A 138 0.53 16.73 4.30
C VAL A 138 -0.40 17.91 4.06
N VAL A 139 -1.70 17.67 3.87
CA VAL A 139 -2.73 18.71 3.72
C VAL A 139 -3.41 18.91 5.07
N GLN A 140 -2.71 19.60 5.99
CA GLN A 140 -3.43 20.22 7.10
C GLN A 140 -4.46 21.20 6.51
N PRO A 141 -5.74 21.13 6.94
CA PRO A 141 -6.80 21.94 6.36
C PRO A 141 -6.61 23.40 6.81
N PHE A 142 -6.03 24.25 5.95
CA PHE A 142 -5.83 25.66 6.28
C PHE A 142 -6.75 26.64 5.57
N LEU A 143 -7.83 26.16 4.94
CA LEU A 143 -8.93 27.02 4.52
C LEU A 143 -10.26 26.31 4.79
N THR A 144 -11.14 26.98 5.53
CA THR A 144 -12.54 26.57 5.56
C THR A 144 -13.12 26.77 4.15
N CYS A 145 -13.98 25.86 3.68
CA CYS A 145 -14.62 25.95 2.37
C CYS A 145 -15.34 27.30 2.10
N SER A 146 -15.58 28.11 3.13
CA SER A 146 -16.07 29.48 3.05
C SER A 146 -15.04 30.47 2.50
N GLU A 147 -13.78 30.38 2.91
CA GLU A 147 -12.69 31.28 2.49
C GLU A 147 -12.31 31.01 1.03
N LEU A 148 -12.15 29.73 0.67
CA LEU A 148 -11.96 29.25 -0.70
C LEU A 148 -13.06 29.78 -1.65
N ARG A 149 -14.32 29.81 -1.21
CA ARG A 149 -15.43 30.34 -2.02
C ARG A 149 -15.34 31.84 -2.24
N SER A 150 -14.86 32.59 -1.26
CA SER A 150 -14.67 34.05 -1.36
C SER A 150 -13.55 34.41 -2.33
N GLU A 151 -12.43 33.66 -2.31
CA GLU A 151 -11.32 33.85 -3.25
C GLU A 151 -11.72 33.49 -4.70
N MET A 152 -12.61 32.51 -4.84
CA MET A 152 -13.13 32.02 -6.14
C MET A 152 -14.25 32.89 -6.72
N GLN A 153 -14.76 33.89 -5.98
CA GLN A 153 -15.99 34.61 -6.31
C GLN A 153 -15.89 35.63 -7.47
N GLY A 154 -14.74 35.76 -8.14
CA GLY A 154 -14.56 36.71 -9.25
C GLY A 154 -14.88 36.18 -10.65
N LYS A 155 -14.79 34.87 -10.89
CA LYS A 155 -14.99 34.26 -12.23
C LYS A 155 -15.54 32.84 -12.02
N GLN A 156 -16.72 32.51 -12.54
CA GLN A 156 -17.32 31.17 -12.45
C GLN A 156 -16.45 30.13 -13.17
N ARG A 157 -15.47 29.56 -12.45
CA ARG A 157 -14.53 28.56 -12.97
C ARG A 157 -15.07 27.11 -12.93
N ASN A 158 -16.30 26.89 -12.45
CA ASN A 158 -16.97 25.58 -12.36
C ASN A 158 -16.16 24.46 -11.66
N ILE A 159 -15.35 24.82 -10.65
CA ILE A 159 -14.54 23.85 -9.87
C ILE A 159 -15.37 23.33 -8.68
N LYS A 160 -15.34 22.02 -8.44
CA LYS A 160 -16.07 21.37 -7.33
C LYS A 160 -15.16 21.16 -6.13
N LEU A 161 -15.63 21.60 -4.94
CA LEU A 161 -14.95 21.40 -3.66
C LEU A 161 -15.71 20.36 -2.84
N ALA A 162 -15.00 19.36 -2.30
CA ALA A 162 -15.55 18.42 -1.32
C ALA A 162 -15.55 19.07 0.07
N LEU A 163 -16.71 19.08 0.73
CA LEU A 163 -16.87 19.53 2.11
C LEU A 163 -16.61 18.35 3.05
N GLU A 164 -15.67 18.47 3.98
CA GLU A 164 -15.69 17.59 5.16
C GLU A 164 -16.66 18.16 6.20
N PRO A 165 -17.54 17.33 6.80
CA PRO A 165 -18.43 17.79 7.86
C PRO A 165 -17.60 18.16 9.10
N SER A 166 -17.76 19.41 9.54
CA SER A 166 -17.26 19.89 10.82
C SER A 166 -18.03 19.22 11.96
N ASN A 167 -17.66 18.01 12.36
CA ASN A 167 -18.24 17.39 13.54
C ASN A 167 -17.12 16.86 14.45
N GLY A 168 -16.92 17.58 15.54
CA GLY A 168 -16.62 17.02 16.86
C GLY A 168 -15.23 16.46 17.08
N GLU A 169 -14.60 16.95 18.13
CA GLU A 169 -13.52 16.28 18.85
C GLU A 169 -13.87 14.79 19.08
N GLU A 170 -13.41 13.90 18.22
CA GLU A 170 -13.28 12.48 18.56
C GLU A 170 -11.84 12.26 19.00
N GLU A 171 -11.68 12.01 20.30
CA GLU A 171 -10.43 11.63 20.95
C GLU A 171 -9.70 10.59 20.10
N ILE A 172 -8.53 10.97 19.59
CA ILE A 172 -7.59 10.06 18.96
C ILE A 172 -7.10 9.12 20.06
N SER A 173 -7.77 7.98 20.18
CA SER A 173 -7.38 6.87 21.06
C SER A 173 -5.93 6.47 20.75
N ASP A 174 -5.02 6.92 21.62
CA ASP A 174 -3.80 6.35 22.24
C ASP A 174 -3.03 5.17 21.57
N GLY A 175 -3.25 4.89 20.28
CA GLY A 175 -2.61 3.78 19.54
C GLY A 175 -1.83 4.23 18.30
N LEU A 176 -1.72 5.54 18.06
CA LEU A 176 -1.03 6.14 16.90
C LEU A 176 0.37 6.69 17.23
N ALA A 177 0.80 6.60 18.50
CA ALA A 177 2.09 7.14 18.96
C ALA A 177 3.33 6.28 18.60
N GLU A 178 3.17 5.15 17.91
CA GLU A 178 4.31 4.24 17.59
C GLU A 178 4.53 3.99 16.08
N ILE A 179 4.14 4.93 15.23
CA ILE A 179 4.85 5.09 13.95
C ILE A 179 5.71 6.33 14.09
N SER A 180 6.90 6.15 14.67
CA SER A 180 7.99 7.13 14.57
C SER A 180 8.33 7.30 13.09
N LEU A 181 7.62 8.22 12.43
CA LEU A 181 8.10 8.94 11.26
C LEU A 181 9.08 9.99 11.80
N ASP A 182 10.27 9.52 12.20
CA ASP A 182 11.40 10.39 12.53
C ASP A 182 11.71 11.25 11.28
N GLY A 183 11.12 12.44 11.23
CA GLY A 183 11.32 13.40 10.15
C GLY A 183 10.18 14.41 9.92
N PHE A 184 8.93 14.10 10.24
CA PHE A 184 7.81 15.04 10.06
C PHE A 184 7.37 15.62 11.40
N HIS A 185 8.11 16.61 11.88
CA HIS A 185 7.59 17.50 12.92
C HIS A 185 6.41 18.29 12.32
N ALA A 186 5.23 18.11 12.89
CA ALA A 186 3.94 18.66 12.49
C ALA A 186 3.86 20.22 12.52
N ASP A 187 4.97 20.90 12.75
CA ASP A 187 5.01 22.35 12.93
C ASP A 187 5.58 23.12 11.72
N ASN A 188 5.94 22.48 10.58
CA ASN A 188 6.65 23.24 9.52
C ASN A 188 6.63 22.78 8.03
N ALA A 189 5.64 22.05 7.50
CA ALA A 189 5.59 21.80 6.04
C ALA A 189 4.15 21.80 5.52
N MET A 190 3.61 22.80 4.85
CA MET A 190 4.16 24.00 4.21
C MET A 190 2.95 24.91 3.95
N GLY A 191 2.76 26.02 4.67
CA GLY A 191 1.52 26.84 4.72
C GLY A 191 1.06 27.54 3.41
N ALA A 192 1.24 26.89 2.26
CA ALA A 192 0.80 27.32 0.95
C ALA A 192 -0.72 27.17 0.81
N LYS A 193 -1.34 28.22 0.28
CA LYS A 193 -2.78 28.36 0.12
C LYS A 193 -3.10 28.69 -1.32
N VAL A 194 -4.33 28.39 -1.74
CA VAL A 194 -4.82 28.92 -3.00
C VAL A 194 -4.78 30.45 -2.94
N HIS A 195 -4.31 31.09 -3.99
CA HIS A 195 -4.26 32.54 -4.06
C HIS A 195 -4.35 33.01 -5.50
N LEU A 196 -4.78 34.26 -5.68
CA LEU A 196 -4.82 34.92 -6.98
C LEU A 196 -3.48 35.59 -7.27
N ASP A 197 -3.02 35.51 -8.52
CA ASP A 197 -1.93 36.34 -9.01
C ASP A 197 -2.42 37.75 -9.43
N ALA A 198 -1.49 38.59 -9.90
CA ALA A 198 -1.77 39.95 -10.35
C ALA A 198 -2.73 40.01 -11.56
N ASP A 199 -2.78 38.95 -12.37
CA ASP A 199 -3.64 38.83 -13.55
C ASP A 199 -5.02 38.23 -13.18
N GLY A 200 -5.20 37.86 -11.90
CA GLY A 200 -6.40 37.27 -11.37
C GLY A 200 -6.58 35.80 -11.73
N ASN A 201 -5.51 35.07 -12.05
CA ASN A 201 -5.49 33.62 -12.19
C ASN A 201 -5.20 32.95 -10.84
N LEU A 202 -5.69 31.72 -10.67
CA LEU A 202 -5.48 30.96 -9.43
C LEU A 202 -4.17 30.19 -9.46
N ASN A 203 -3.50 30.18 -8.31
CA ASN A 203 -2.38 29.31 -8.01
C ASN A 203 -2.80 28.35 -6.91
N TRP A 204 -2.71 27.05 -7.18
CA TRP A 204 -3.16 25.99 -6.28
C TRP A 204 -1.99 25.25 -5.64
N PRO A 205 -2.05 24.93 -4.35
CA PRO A 205 -1.18 23.89 -3.80
C PRO A 205 -1.60 22.54 -4.42
N VAL A 206 -0.69 21.79 -5.04
CA VAL A 206 -0.99 20.51 -5.69
C VAL A 206 -0.08 19.41 -5.17
N LEU A 207 -0.67 18.26 -4.87
CA LEU A 207 0.03 17.09 -4.35
C LEU A 207 0.13 16.01 -5.45
N PHE A 208 1.37 15.61 -5.76
CA PHE A 208 1.66 14.46 -6.60
C PHE A 208 1.98 13.25 -5.72
N LEU A 209 1.34 12.13 -6.03
CA LEU A 209 1.46 10.89 -5.28
C LEU A 209 2.07 9.81 -6.20
N TYR A 210 3.04 9.07 -5.68
CA TYR A 210 3.74 7.98 -6.38
C TYR A 210 3.50 6.64 -5.67
N PRO A 211 2.36 5.96 -5.91
CA PRO A 211 1.95 4.82 -5.11
C PRO A 211 2.91 3.63 -5.14
N GLU A 212 3.65 3.43 -6.24
CA GLU A 212 4.62 2.33 -6.40
C GLU A 212 5.72 2.38 -5.35
N HIS A 213 6.14 3.59 -4.96
CA HIS A 213 7.23 3.83 -4.01
C HIS A 213 6.77 4.46 -2.69
N GLY A 214 5.49 4.79 -2.55
CA GLY A 214 4.96 5.50 -1.38
C GLY A 214 5.60 6.88 -1.20
N GLN A 215 5.95 7.55 -2.29
CA GLN A 215 6.59 8.87 -2.31
C GLN A 215 5.59 9.95 -2.72
N THR A 216 5.92 11.20 -2.42
CA THR A 216 5.11 12.37 -2.79
C THR A 216 5.97 13.56 -3.16
N ASP A 217 5.39 14.44 -3.98
CA ASP A 217 5.90 15.77 -4.25
C ASP A 217 4.80 16.80 -4.05
N PHE A 218 5.18 17.96 -3.49
CA PHE A 218 4.26 19.05 -3.22
C PHE A 218 4.66 20.30 -4.01
N ILE A 219 3.73 20.81 -4.81
CA ILE A 219 3.88 22.07 -5.54
C ILE A 219 3.06 23.12 -4.82
N ALA A 220 3.73 24.06 -4.17
CA ALA A 220 3.07 25.10 -3.37
C ALA A 220 2.18 26.06 -4.19
N ALA A 221 2.55 26.32 -5.45
CA ALA A 221 1.85 27.25 -6.34
C ALA A 221 1.84 26.73 -7.78
N PHE A 222 0.83 25.92 -8.09
CA PHE A 222 0.54 25.42 -9.44
C PHE A 222 -0.46 26.36 -10.10
N HIS A 223 0.02 27.11 -11.10
CA HIS A 223 -0.81 28.07 -11.83
C HIS A 223 -1.89 27.35 -12.66
N GLU A 224 -3.14 27.83 -12.60
CA GLU A 224 -4.29 27.12 -13.17
C GLU A 224 -4.20 26.88 -14.69
N ASN A 225 -3.46 27.73 -15.41
CA ASN A 225 -3.24 27.61 -16.86
C ASN A 225 -1.93 26.88 -17.22
N SER A 226 -1.14 26.44 -16.24
CA SER A 226 0.06 25.62 -16.50
C SER A 226 -0.34 24.18 -16.83
N ARG A 227 0.43 23.54 -17.72
CA ARG A 227 0.22 22.14 -18.09
C ARG A 227 0.95 21.22 -17.12
N PHE A 228 0.41 20.02 -16.93
CA PHE A 228 1.07 19.00 -16.10
C PHE A 228 2.45 18.62 -16.63
N ILE A 229 2.61 18.51 -17.95
CA ILE A 229 3.88 18.12 -18.57
C ILE A 229 5.01 19.11 -18.25
N ASP A 230 4.72 20.41 -18.19
CA ASP A 230 5.72 21.45 -17.88
C ASP A 230 6.26 21.28 -16.46
N HIS A 231 5.38 20.96 -15.50
CA HIS A 231 5.77 20.66 -14.13
C HIS A 231 6.52 19.33 -14.00
N LEU A 232 6.05 18.26 -14.66
CA LEU A 232 6.73 16.97 -14.66
C LEU A 232 8.16 17.06 -15.21
N MET A 233 8.37 17.85 -16.27
CA MET A 233 9.70 18.07 -16.85
C MET A 233 10.67 18.71 -15.85
N VAL A 234 10.19 19.60 -14.97
CA VAL A 234 11.02 20.22 -13.93
C VAL A 234 11.22 19.27 -12.76
N MET A 235 10.17 18.62 -12.27
CA MET A 235 10.22 17.69 -11.12
C MET A 235 11.17 16.52 -11.37
N PHE A 236 11.15 15.98 -12.60
CA PHE A 236 11.97 14.84 -13.01
C PHE A 236 13.11 15.23 -13.95
N ALA A 237 13.57 16.49 -13.89
CA ALA A 237 14.78 16.93 -14.58
C ALA A 237 16.01 16.16 -14.08
N GLU A 238 16.03 15.87 -12.78
CA GLU A 238 16.96 14.95 -12.14
C GLU A 238 16.19 13.70 -11.67
N LEU A 239 16.82 12.53 -11.81
CA LEU A 239 16.20 11.29 -11.37
C LEU A 239 16.15 11.23 -9.84
N PRO A 240 14.97 11.00 -9.25
CA PRO A 240 14.86 10.96 -7.79
C PRO A 240 15.63 9.76 -7.23
N PRO A 241 16.21 9.87 -6.01
CA PRO A 241 17.07 8.82 -5.44
C PRO A 241 16.33 7.50 -5.18
N TRP A 242 15.00 7.55 -5.07
CA TRP A 242 14.15 6.39 -4.88
C TRP A 242 13.81 5.64 -6.19
N ASP A 243 14.04 6.24 -7.37
CA ASP A 243 13.83 5.62 -8.68
C ASP A 243 15.07 4.85 -9.14
N LEU A 244 15.37 3.76 -8.42
CA LEU A 244 16.54 2.90 -8.70
C LEU A 244 16.52 2.31 -10.12
N GLU A 245 15.33 2.12 -10.68
CA GLU A 245 15.12 1.53 -12.01
C GLU A 245 15.04 2.58 -13.13
N ARG A 246 15.12 3.88 -12.78
CA ARG A 246 15.13 5.02 -13.71
C ARG A 246 13.92 5.06 -14.63
N LYS A 247 12.75 4.75 -14.08
CA LYS A 247 11.48 4.61 -14.81
C LYS A 247 10.63 5.89 -14.81
N TYR A 248 10.85 6.79 -13.86
CA TYR A 248 10.05 8.01 -13.65
C TYR A 248 10.53 9.15 -14.55
N LEU A 249 10.35 8.96 -15.87
CA LEU A 249 10.63 9.98 -16.88
C LEU A 249 9.32 10.66 -17.30
N PRO A 250 9.29 11.98 -17.57
CA PRO A 250 8.06 12.69 -17.96
C PRO A 250 7.29 12.05 -19.12
N SER A 251 7.99 11.51 -20.12
CA SER A 251 7.39 10.81 -21.27
C SER A 251 6.80 9.44 -20.93
N ASN A 252 7.25 8.84 -19.83
CA ASN A 252 6.92 7.51 -19.36
C ASN A 252 5.92 7.49 -18.19
N LEU A 253 5.43 8.67 -17.77
CA LEU A 253 4.44 8.80 -16.72
C LEU A 253 3.01 8.90 -17.30
N GLU A 254 2.07 8.27 -16.61
CA GLU A 254 0.62 8.42 -16.77
C GLU A 254 0.07 9.03 -15.49
N LEU A 255 -0.79 10.03 -15.63
CA LEU A 255 -1.38 10.77 -14.51
C LEU A 255 -2.84 10.39 -14.35
N TYR A 256 -3.33 10.33 -13.11
CA TYR A 256 -4.71 9.95 -12.81
C TYR A 256 -5.27 10.74 -11.62
N PHE A 257 -6.59 10.81 -11.54
CA PHE A 257 -7.31 11.02 -10.29
C PHE A 257 -8.32 9.92 -10.04
N GLU A 258 -8.72 9.76 -8.79
CA GLU A 258 -9.71 8.77 -8.35
C GLU A 258 -11.04 9.45 -8.05
N ASP A 259 -12.11 8.89 -8.60
CA ASP A 259 -13.47 9.19 -8.20
C ASP A 259 -13.87 8.23 -7.09
N GLU A 260 -13.72 8.68 -5.85
CA GLU A 260 -13.92 7.86 -4.66
C GLU A 260 -15.37 7.39 -4.48
N GLU A 261 -16.36 8.17 -4.94
CA GLU A 261 -17.76 7.79 -4.83
C GLU A 261 -18.06 6.53 -5.66
N ARG A 262 -17.35 6.38 -6.79
CA ARG A 262 -17.58 5.28 -7.74
C ARG A 262 -16.46 4.24 -7.74
N ALA A 263 -15.36 4.50 -7.05
CA ALA A 263 -14.12 3.74 -7.13
C ALA A 263 -13.64 3.58 -8.59
N GLU A 264 -13.79 4.64 -9.39
CA GLU A 264 -13.39 4.71 -10.80
C GLU A 264 -12.14 5.60 -10.95
N MET A 265 -11.28 5.29 -11.91
CA MET A 265 -10.05 6.04 -12.18
C MET A 265 -10.20 6.84 -13.47
N TYR A 266 -9.63 8.05 -13.50
CA TYR A 266 -9.64 8.91 -14.67
C TYR A 266 -8.20 9.29 -15.05
N GLU A 267 -7.77 8.85 -16.23
CA GLU A 267 -6.47 9.18 -16.83
C GLU A 267 -6.47 10.63 -17.32
N LEU A 268 -5.47 11.39 -16.89
CA LEU A 268 -5.26 12.78 -17.27
C LEU A 268 -4.30 12.85 -18.45
N ASN A 269 -4.62 13.67 -19.45
CA ASN A 269 -3.67 14.06 -20.48
C ASN A 269 -2.66 15.07 -19.89
N PRO A 270 -1.35 14.77 -19.87
CA PRO A 270 -0.33 15.69 -19.33
C PRO A 270 -0.25 17.04 -20.06
N GLU A 271 -0.76 17.13 -21.29
CA GLU A 271 -0.86 18.39 -22.05
C GLU A 271 -1.99 19.31 -21.58
N HIS A 272 -2.94 18.81 -20.79
CA HIS A 272 -4.01 19.64 -20.23
C HIS A 272 -3.50 20.54 -19.12
N THR A 273 -4.19 21.67 -18.93
CA THR A 273 -3.95 22.57 -17.80
C THR A 273 -4.61 22.07 -16.53
N LEU A 274 -4.15 22.57 -15.37
CA LEU A 274 -4.81 22.27 -14.10
C LEU A 274 -6.29 22.67 -14.13
N LEU A 275 -6.62 23.85 -14.66
CA LEU A 275 -8.00 24.33 -14.75
C LEU A 275 -8.90 23.37 -15.53
N GLN A 276 -8.43 22.83 -16.66
CA GLN A 276 -9.19 21.87 -17.46
C GLN A 276 -9.52 20.60 -16.66
N VAL A 277 -8.57 20.11 -15.85
CA VAL A 277 -8.80 18.95 -14.98
C VAL A 277 -9.74 19.27 -13.83
N LEU A 278 -9.57 20.42 -13.17
CA LEU A 278 -10.43 20.85 -12.05
C LEU A 278 -11.88 21.14 -12.46
N GLN A 279 -12.12 21.42 -13.74
CA GLN A 279 -13.44 21.61 -14.33
C GLN A 279 -14.19 20.31 -14.64
N HIS A 280 -13.51 19.16 -14.55
CA HIS A 280 -14.13 17.88 -14.86
C HIS A 280 -15.23 17.54 -13.83
N GLN A 281 -16.35 16.98 -14.32
CA GLN A 281 -17.54 16.77 -13.48
C GLN A 281 -17.33 15.78 -12.32
N ARG A 282 -16.31 14.92 -12.41
CA ARG A 282 -15.99 13.93 -11.38
C ARG A 282 -14.74 14.27 -10.58
N TYR A 283 -14.11 15.42 -10.85
CA TYR A 283 -13.00 15.89 -10.04
C TYR A 283 -13.52 16.72 -8.86
N PHE A 284 -13.13 16.35 -7.64
CA PHE A 284 -13.48 17.07 -6.42
C PHE A 284 -12.21 17.44 -5.66
N VAL A 285 -11.99 18.72 -5.45
CA VAL A 285 -10.86 19.20 -4.66
C VAL A 285 -11.16 19.01 -3.18
N LYS A 286 -10.30 18.28 -2.48
CA LYS A 286 -10.38 18.06 -1.02
C LYS A 286 -9.46 19.04 -0.31
N ALA A 287 -9.94 19.63 0.79
CA ALA A 287 -9.16 20.54 1.64
C ALA A 287 -8.37 21.63 0.87
N GLY A 288 -8.88 22.07 -0.29
CA GLY A 288 -8.23 23.07 -1.13
C GLY A 288 -6.98 22.62 -1.89
N THR A 289 -6.64 21.32 -1.88
CA THR A 289 -5.41 20.78 -2.49
C THR A 289 -5.76 19.71 -3.53
N PRO A 290 -5.71 20.03 -4.83
CA PRO A 290 -5.81 19.03 -5.88
C PRO A 290 -4.74 17.94 -5.72
N THR A 291 -5.18 16.69 -5.88
CA THR A 291 -4.33 15.50 -5.78
C THR A 291 -4.25 14.81 -7.13
N VAL A 292 -3.04 14.40 -7.51
CA VAL A 292 -2.76 13.68 -8.76
C VAL A 292 -1.90 12.46 -8.47
N LEU A 293 -2.33 11.31 -8.99
CA LEU A 293 -1.61 10.04 -8.90
C LEU A 293 -0.76 9.86 -10.15
N ALA A 294 0.54 9.60 -9.98
CA ALA A 294 1.46 9.38 -11.08
C ALA A 294 1.99 7.93 -11.09
N PHE A 295 1.84 7.28 -12.24
CA PHE A 295 2.25 5.90 -12.47
C PHE A 295 3.20 5.79 -13.66
N VAL A 296 4.07 4.78 -13.62
CA VAL A 296 4.90 4.41 -14.77
C VAL A 296 4.05 3.63 -15.78
N LYS A 297 4.13 4.04 -17.05
CA LYS A 297 3.45 3.41 -18.19
C LYS A 297 3.68 1.89 -18.20
N ARG A 298 2.59 1.14 -18.16
CA ARG A 298 2.58 -0.33 -18.27
C ARG A 298 3.47 -1.07 -17.25
N SER A 299 3.80 -0.45 -16.12
CA SER A 299 4.58 -1.11 -15.06
C SER A 299 3.82 -2.31 -14.46
N PRO A 300 4.51 -3.31 -13.90
CA PRO A 300 3.85 -4.41 -13.18
C PRO A 300 2.98 -3.90 -12.04
N PHE A 301 3.43 -2.83 -11.37
CA PHE A 301 2.69 -2.20 -10.30
C PHE A 301 1.41 -1.53 -10.81
N SER A 302 1.46 -0.73 -11.89
CA SER A 302 0.27 -0.06 -12.42
C SER A 302 -0.77 -1.08 -12.90
N LYS A 303 -0.35 -2.17 -13.57
CA LYS A 303 -1.26 -3.27 -13.95
C LYS A 303 -1.98 -3.90 -12.75
N ASN A 304 -1.25 -4.11 -11.66
CA ASN A 304 -1.82 -4.67 -10.43
C ASN A 304 -2.73 -3.66 -9.71
N TYR A 305 -2.35 -2.38 -9.70
CA TYR A 305 -3.11 -1.30 -9.07
C TYR A 305 -4.48 -1.08 -9.75
N PHE A 306 -4.51 -1.12 -11.07
CA PHE A 306 -5.75 -0.97 -11.86
C PHE A 306 -6.55 -2.27 -11.99
N SER A 307 -6.07 -3.40 -11.45
CA SER A 307 -6.78 -4.67 -11.54
C SER A 307 -8.14 -4.59 -10.83
N GLY A 308 -9.23 -4.71 -11.61
CA GLY A 308 -10.59 -4.62 -11.09
C GLY A 308 -11.15 -3.20 -10.94
N LYS A 309 -10.36 -2.16 -11.26
CA LYS A 309 -10.85 -0.78 -11.35
C LYS A 309 -11.27 -0.46 -12.80
N LYS A 310 -12.30 0.37 -12.97
CA LYS A 310 -12.63 0.95 -14.28
C LYS A 310 -11.78 2.20 -14.49
N VAL A 311 -11.20 2.33 -15.67
CA VAL A 311 -10.35 3.45 -16.05
C VAL A 311 -10.99 4.17 -17.23
N HIS A 312 -11.14 5.48 -17.11
CA HIS A 312 -11.67 6.39 -18.14
C HIS A 312 -10.57 7.33 -18.60
N GLN A 313 -10.62 7.81 -19.84
CA GLN A 313 -9.71 8.84 -20.35
C GLN A 313 -10.41 10.19 -20.37
N LEU A 314 -9.70 11.25 -19.94
CA LEU A 314 -10.18 12.63 -19.94
C LEU A 314 -9.98 13.33 -21.29
#